data_AF-A0A7J4S2F5-F1
#
_entry.id   AF-A0A7J4S2F5-F1
#
_cell.length_a   1.000
_cell.length_b   1.000
_cell.length_c   1.000
_cell.angle_alpha   90.00
_cell.angle_beta   90.00
_cell.angle_gamma   90.00
#
_symmetry.space_group_name_H-M   'P 1'
#
loop_
_entity.id
_entity.type
_entity.pdbx_description
1 polymer ?
#
loop_
_entity_poly.entity_id
_entity_poly.type
_entity_poly.pdbx_seq_one_letter_code
_entity_poly.pdbx_strand_id
1 'polypeptide(L)'
;TGAAWLTKGTKSALIFAGIKVASRSWYGFSDGQVCYEDGAGCSSSVSARGWWADGFRGQLLFYDVNDLARVASGEWESWQPQPYASLDLDQWLFAKTPANEFRELGGATFDRERGILYLSEPRADGDKPVIHVWRLRG
;
A
#
# COMPACT_ATOMS: atom_id res chain seq x y z
N THR A 1 1.54 -3.24 -5.72
CA THR A 1 0.74 -2.01 -5.51
C THR A 1 -0.29 -1.90 -6.61
N GLY A 2 -1.48 -1.40 -6.29
CA GLY A 2 -2.59 -1.22 -7.22
C GLY A 2 -3.27 0.11 -7.01
N ALA A 3 -4.11 0.54 -7.97
CA ALA A 3 -4.90 1.76 -7.85
C ALA A 3 -6.24 1.59 -8.54
N ALA A 4 -7.26 2.29 -8.05
CA ALA A 4 -8.57 2.32 -8.68
C ALA A 4 -9.24 3.67 -8.48
N TRP A 5 -10.02 4.11 -9.48
CA TRP A 5 -10.85 5.31 -9.37
C TRP A 5 -12.28 4.91 -9.00
N LEU A 6 -12.65 5.21 -7.76
CA LEU A 6 -13.94 4.91 -7.16
C LEU A 6 -14.90 6.07 -7.40
N THR A 7 -16.14 5.74 -7.73
CA THR A 7 -17.22 6.73 -7.90
C THR A 7 -18.53 6.19 -7.35
N LYS A 8 -19.29 7.00 -6.61
CA LYS A 8 -20.62 6.67 -6.09
C LYS A 8 -21.46 7.93 -5.91
N GLY A 9 -22.53 8.08 -6.71
CA GLY A 9 -23.30 9.33 -6.72
C GLY A 9 -22.40 10.50 -7.13
N THR A 10 -22.38 11.56 -6.32
CA THR A 10 -21.52 12.73 -6.50
C THR A 10 -20.11 12.57 -5.90
N LYS A 11 -19.82 11.44 -5.23
CA LYS A 11 -18.53 11.20 -4.57
C LYS A 11 -17.56 10.47 -5.50
N SER A 12 -16.29 10.83 -5.38
CA SER A 12 -15.19 10.29 -6.18
C SER A 12 -13.90 10.24 -5.35
N ALA A 13 -13.09 9.20 -5.53
CA ALA A 13 -11.77 9.08 -4.92
C ALA A 13 -10.84 8.25 -5.81
N LEU A 14 -9.57 8.64 -5.90
CA LEU A 14 -8.53 7.73 -6.40
C LEU A 14 -7.92 7.02 -5.20
N ILE A 15 -7.93 5.68 -5.22
CA ILE A 15 -7.28 4.89 -4.18
C ILE A 15 -5.96 4.33 -4.66
N PHE A 16 -5.00 4.23 -3.76
CA PHE A 16 -3.78 3.45 -3.92
C PHE A 16 -3.74 2.35 -2.86
N ALA A 17 -3.63 1.11 -3.30
CA ALA A 17 -3.47 -0.06 -2.46
C ALA A 17 -1.98 -0.43 -2.37
N GLY A 18 -1.46 -0.50 -1.15
CA GLY A 18 -0.05 -0.80 -0.94
C GLY A 18 0.31 -0.99 0.52
N ILE A 19 1.58 -1.31 0.73
CA ILE A 19 2.14 -1.43 2.07
C ILE A 19 2.61 -0.05 2.50
N LYS A 20 2.28 0.34 3.74
CA LYS A 20 2.84 1.50 4.40
C LYS A 20 3.45 1.11 5.73
N VAL A 21 4.42 1.91 6.16
CA VAL A 21 5.07 1.76 7.45
C VAL A 21 4.44 2.72 8.42
N ALA A 22 4.01 2.18 9.56
CA ALA A 22 3.41 2.94 10.65
C ALA A 22 4.38 3.10 11.85
N SER A 23 5.64 2.67 11.69
CA SER A 23 6.64 2.54 12.76
C SER A 23 8.02 3.05 12.33
N ARG A 24 9.07 2.78 13.12
CA ARG A 24 10.45 3.01 12.71
C ARG A 24 10.73 2.27 11.40
N SER A 25 11.39 2.96 10.46
CA SER A 25 11.94 2.37 9.24
C SER A 25 13.44 2.62 9.14
N TRP A 26 14.17 1.73 8.47
CA TRP A 26 15.61 1.85 8.23
C TRP A 26 16.00 1.28 6.88
N TYR A 27 17.19 1.64 6.41
CA TYR A 27 17.86 0.97 5.30
C TYR A 27 19.01 0.11 5.86
N GLY A 28 18.99 -1.19 5.59
CA GLY A 28 19.90 -2.15 6.21
C GLY A 28 19.41 -3.59 6.09
N PHE A 29 19.56 -4.38 7.13
CA PHE A 29 19.14 -5.78 7.16
C PHE A 29 17.79 -5.98 7.86
N SER A 30 17.11 -7.08 7.54
CA SER A 30 15.78 -7.42 8.07
C SER A 30 15.74 -7.67 9.59
N ASP A 31 16.89 -7.81 10.21
CA ASP A 31 17.07 -8.01 11.65
C ASP A 31 17.12 -6.70 12.46
N GLY A 32 16.96 -5.55 11.81
CA GLY A 32 17.02 -4.24 12.47
C GLY A 32 18.37 -3.53 12.37
N GLN A 33 19.40 -4.21 11.87
CA GLN A 33 20.72 -3.59 11.69
C GLN A 33 20.66 -2.52 10.61
N VAL A 34 21.05 -1.31 11.00
CA VAL A 34 21.09 -0.14 10.13
C VAL A 34 22.45 -0.06 9.45
N CYS A 35 22.47 0.18 8.14
CA CYS A 35 23.70 0.29 7.35
C CYS A 35 23.69 1.60 6.54
N TYR A 36 24.17 2.69 7.13
CA TYR A 36 24.32 3.98 6.44
C TYR A 36 25.81 4.25 6.13
N GLU A 37 26.10 4.45 4.84
CA GLU A 37 27.39 4.83 4.21
C GLU A 37 28.65 4.03 4.59
N ASP A 38 29.63 4.09 3.67
CA ASP A 38 30.89 3.33 3.52
C ASP A 38 30.86 1.79 3.50
N GLY A 39 29.80 1.15 3.98
CA GLY A 39 29.67 -0.31 3.96
C GLY A 39 30.69 -1.04 4.83
N ALA A 40 31.54 -0.31 5.56
CA ALA A 40 32.53 -0.87 6.46
C ALA A 40 31.82 -1.34 7.73
N GLY A 41 31.88 -2.65 7.99
CA GLY A 41 31.33 -3.23 9.22
C GLY A 41 29.86 -3.64 9.16
N CYS A 42 29.17 -3.52 8.02
CA CYS A 42 27.84 -4.11 7.85
C CYS A 42 27.91 -5.57 7.39
N SER A 43 28.07 -6.47 8.36
CA SER A 43 27.88 -7.91 8.18
C SER A 43 26.71 -8.37 9.03
N SER A 44 25.71 -8.99 8.40
CA SER A 44 24.66 -9.72 9.10
C SER A 44 24.62 -11.17 8.61
N SER A 45 24.13 -12.07 9.47
CA SER A 45 23.83 -13.46 9.12
C SER A 45 22.56 -13.60 8.28
N VAL A 46 21.73 -12.56 8.19
CA VAL A 46 20.58 -12.50 7.27
C VAL A 46 21.00 -11.85 5.95
N SER A 47 20.55 -12.42 4.83
CA SER A 47 20.90 -11.97 3.48
C SER A 47 20.02 -10.82 2.97
N ALA A 48 18.85 -10.60 3.58
CA ALA A 48 17.83 -9.69 3.08
C ALA A 48 18.18 -8.22 3.42
N ARG A 49 18.87 -7.55 2.51
CA ARG A 49 19.21 -6.12 2.60
C ARG A 49 18.22 -5.26 1.83
N GLY A 50 17.80 -4.14 2.40
CA GLY A 50 16.88 -3.20 1.76
C GLY A 50 16.30 -2.20 2.74
N TRP A 51 15.14 -1.65 2.38
CA TRP A 51 14.34 -0.84 3.29
C TRP A 51 13.46 -1.75 4.15
N TRP A 52 13.47 -1.53 5.46
CA TRP A 52 12.79 -2.35 6.45
C TRP A 52 12.08 -1.48 7.48
N ALA A 53 11.17 -2.08 8.25
CA ALA A 53 10.45 -1.43 9.33
C ALA A 53 10.03 -2.43 10.41
N ASP A 54 9.76 -1.92 11.62
CA ASP A 54 9.21 -2.75 12.70
C ASP A 54 7.82 -3.31 12.36
N GLY A 55 7.09 -2.61 11.49
CA GLY A 55 5.72 -2.94 11.13
C GLY A 55 5.31 -2.41 9.77
N PHE A 56 4.91 -3.34 8.91
CA PHE A 56 4.24 -3.10 7.64
C PHE A 56 2.72 -3.28 7.81
N ARG A 57 1.96 -2.34 7.22
CA ARG A 57 0.50 -2.34 7.18
C ARG A 57 0.02 -2.37 5.73
N GLY A 58 -0.89 -3.28 5.40
CA GLY A 58 -1.64 -3.18 4.15
C GLY A 58 -2.64 -2.03 4.26
N GLN A 59 -2.63 -1.08 3.32
CA GLN A 59 -3.51 0.08 3.37
C GLN A 59 -4.11 0.42 2.02
N LEU A 60 -5.32 0.99 2.06
CA LEU A 60 -5.83 1.85 1.00
C LEU A 60 -5.62 3.30 1.39
N LEU A 61 -5.03 4.09 0.50
CA LEU A 61 -4.89 5.54 0.64
C LEU A 61 -5.87 6.22 -0.30
N PHE A 62 -6.60 7.21 0.20
CA PHE A 62 -7.63 7.91 -0.55
C PHE A 62 -7.16 9.32 -0.88
N TYR A 63 -7.16 9.65 -2.18
CA TYR A 63 -6.82 10.97 -2.69
C TYR A 63 -8.04 11.64 -3.30
N ASP A 64 -8.11 12.97 -3.15
CA ASP A 64 -9.07 13.78 -3.88
C ASP A 64 -8.67 13.80 -5.36
N VAL A 65 -9.63 13.50 -6.24
CA VAL A 65 -9.39 13.47 -7.68
C VAL A 65 -9.11 14.86 -8.24
N ASN A 66 -9.66 15.92 -7.63
CA ASN A 66 -9.41 17.29 -8.04
C ASN A 66 -7.97 17.71 -7.73
N ASP A 67 -7.40 17.31 -6.59
CA ASP A 67 -6.00 17.60 -6.25
C ASP A 67 -5.05 16.91 -7.23
N LEU A 68 -5.38 15.68 -7.65
CA LEU A 68 -4.61 14.98 -8.68
C LEU A 68 -4.79 15.60 -10.07
N ALA A 69 -5.97 16.12 -10.38
CA ALA A 69 -6.22 16.85 -11.63
C ALA A 69 -5.38 18.15 -11.69
N ARG A 70 -5.18 18.83 -10.55
CA ARG A 70 -4.30 20.00 -10.45
C ARG A 70 -2.84 19.66 -10.71
N VAL A 71 -2.38 18.47 -10.32
CA VAL A 71 -1.04 18.00 -10.72
C VAL A 71 -0.99 17.73 -12.21
N ALA A 72 -2.00 17.05 -12.77
CA ALA A 72 -2.04 16.75 -14.19
C ALA A 72 -2.12 18.02 -15.07
N SER A 73 -2.70 19.11 -14.57
CA SER A 73 -2.74 20.41 -15.25
C SER A 73 -1.49 21.28 -15.03
N GLY A 74 -0.55 20.85 -14.18
CA GLY A 74 0.63 21.63 -13.82
C GLY A 74 0.35 22.79 -12.86
N GLU A 75 -0.83 22.85 -12.25
CA GLU A 75 -1.14 23.82 -11.20
C GLU A 75 -0.41 23.45 -9.91
N TRP A 76 -0.32 22.16 -9.60
CA TRP A 76 0.32 21.63 -8.41
C TRP A 76 1.51 20.72 -8.76
N GLU A 77 2.50 20.72 -7.87
CA GLU A 77 3.63 19.82 -7.88
C GLU A 77 3.21 18.40 -7.46
N SER A 78 3.94 17.40 -7.96
CA SER A 78 3.62 15.97 -7.77
C SER A 78 3.55 15.50 -6.32
N TRP A 79 4.19 16.20 -5.38
CA TRP A 79 4.19 15.88 -3.95
C TRP A 79 3.13 16.64 -3.15
N GLN A 80 2.44 17.61 -3.74
CA GLN A 80 1.46 18.42 -3.02
C GLN A 80 0.20 17.65 -2.63
N PRO A 81 -0.39 16.80 -3.51
CA PRO A 81 -1.51 15.97 -3.09
C PRO A 81 -1.09 15.04 -1.96
N GLN A 82 -1.84 15.06 -0.87
CA GLN A 82 -1.70 14.14 0.24
C GLN A 82 -2.98 13.31 0.35
N PRO A 83 -2.90 12.06 0.85
CA PRO A 83 -4.10 11.28 1.06
C PRO A 83 -4.95 11.93 2.15
N TYR A 84 -6.25 12.11 1.89
CA TYR A 84 -7.18 12.70 2.87
C TYR A 84 -7.70 11.65 3.87
N ALA A 85 -7.58 10.36 3.54
CA ALA A 85 -7.94 9.26 4.42
C ALA A 85 -7.09 8.02 4.12
N SER A 86 -7.04 7.10 5.09
CA SER A 86 -6.47 5.77 4.92
C SER A 86 -7.40 4.72 5.54
N LEU A 87 -7.37 3.51 4.98
CA LEU A 87 -8.03 2.33 5.53
C LEU A 87 -6.98 1.25 5.78
N ASP A 88 -6.84 0.84 7.03
CA ASP A 88 -6.01 -0.30 7.44
C ASP A 88 -6.69 -1.61 7.03
N LEU A 89 -6.01 -2.42 6.23
CA LEU A 89 -6.53 -3.68 5.71
C LEU A 89 -6.12 -4.90 6.52
N ASP A 90 -5.21 -4.80 7.48
CA ASP A 90 -4.52 -5.95 8.10
C ASP A 90 -5.49 -7.00 8.67
N GLN A 91 -6.61 -6.57 9.24
CA GLN A 91 -7.62 -7.48 9.80
C GLN A 91 -8.37 -8.30 8.75
N TRP A 92 -8.38 -7.86 7.49
CA TRP A 92 -9.03 -8.55 6.39
C TRP A 92 -8.06 -9.36 5.53
N LEU A 93 -6.75 -9.17 5.68
CA LEU A 93 -5.74 -9.93 4.93
C LEU A 93 -5.69 -11.40 5.38
N PHE A 94 -5.59 -12.29 4.41
CA PHE A 94 -5.54 -13.73 4.62
C PHE A 94 -4.12 -14.20 4.93
N ALA A 95 -3.12 -13.65 4.24
CA ALA A 95 -1.73 -13.96 4.49
C ALA A 95 -1.35 -13.59 5.94
N LYS A 96 -0.93 -14.60 6.70
CA LYS A 96 -0.43 -14.44 8.08
C LYS A 96 1.06 -14.09 8.09
N THR A 97 1.43 -13.09 7.31
CA THR A 97 2.79 -12.55 7.25
C THR A 97 3.13 -11.86 8.58
N PRO A 98 4.29 -12.15 9.19
CA PRO A 98 4.80 -11.41 10.35
C PRO A 98 4.80 -9.89 10.09
N ALA A 99 4.60 -9.10 11.14
CA ALA A 99 4.46 -7.65 10.99
C ALA A 99 5.69 -6.96 10.39
N ASN A 100 6.88 -7.51 10.60
CA ASN A 100 8.16 -7.02 10.11
C ASN A 100 8.55 -7.57 8.72
N GLU A 101 7.66 -8.33 8.08
CA GLU A 101 7.86 -8.86 6.73
C GLU A 101 6.97 -8.12 5.71
N PHE A 102 7.43 -8.07 4.46
CA PHE A 102 6.68 -7.45 3.38
C PHE A 102 5.38 -8.23 3.12
N ARG A 103 4.26 -7.58 3.41
CA ARG A 103 2.93 -7.99 2.94
C ARG A 103 2.81 -7.74 1.44
N GLU A 104 1.88 -8.35 0.72
CA GLU A 104 1.64 -7.97 -0.67
C GLU A 104 0.21 -7.53 -0.91
N LEU A 105 0.08 -6.34 -1.49
CA LEU A 105 -1.15 -5.87 -2.10
C LEU A 105 -0.91 -5.68 -3.60
N GLY A 106 -1.73 -6.36 -4.39
CA GLY A 106 -1.66 -6.39 -5.84
C GLY A 106 -2.52 -5.31 -6.49
N GLY A 107 -3.00 -5.62 -7.69
CA GLY A 107 -3.86 -4.74 -8.48
C GLY A 107 -5.23 -4.52 -7.83
N ALA A 108 -5.81 -3.36 -8.12
CA ALA A 108 -7.17 -3.00 -7.73
C ALA A 108 -7.98 -2.61 -8.97
N THR A 109 -9.28 -2.90 -8.99
CA THR A 109 -10.20 -2.45 -10.04
C THR A 109 -11.59 -2.23 -9.49
N PHE A 110 -12.36 -1.35 -10.14
CA PHE A 110 -13.68 -0.93 -9.67
C PHE A 110 -14.75 -1.12 -10.74
N ASP A 111 -15.76 -1.93 -10.44
CA ASP A 111 -17.00 -2.04 -11.20
C ASP A 111 -17.94 -0.90 -10.76
N ARG A 112 -18.05 0.10 -11.62
CA ARG A 112 -18.84 1.31 -11.37
C ARG A 112 -20.35 1.07 -11.43
N GLU A 113 -20.80 0.15 -12.26
CA GLU A 113 -22.23 -0.16 -12.43
C GLU A 113 -22.76 -0.85 -11.16
N ARG A 114 -21.99 -1.79 -10.62
CA ARG A 114 -22.37 -2.56 -9.42
C ARG A 114 -21.87 -1.94 -8.12
N GLY A 115 -20.95 -0.98 -8.19
CA GLY A 115 -20.32 -0.35 -7.03
C GLY A 115 -19.42 -1.31 -6.26
N ILE A 116 -18.64 -2.14 -6.96
CA ILE A 116 -17.81 -3.19 -6.37
C ILE A 116 -16.33 -2.91 -6.62
N LEU A 117 -15.54 -2.87 -5.54
CA LEU A 117 -14.09 -2.82 -5.56
C LEU A 117 -13.53 -4.24 -5.44
N TYR A 118 -12.60 -4.58 -6.34
CA TYR A 118 -11.81 -5.80 -6.29
C TYR A 118 -10.35 -5.44 -5.97
N LEU A 119 -9.73 -6.18 -5.05
CA LEU A 119 -8.30 -6.04 -4.73
C LEU A 119 -7.65 -7.42 -4.65
N SER A 120 -6.50 -7.56 -5.30
CA SER A 120 -5.70 -8.77 -5.23
C SER A 120 -4.78 -8.75 -4.01
N GLU A 121 -4.77 -9.84 -3.25
CA GLU A 121 -3.77 -10.17 -2.24
C GLU A 121 -2.94 -11.36 -2.76
N PRO A 122 -1.76 -11.12 -3.35
CA PRO A 122 -0.92 -12.17 -3.90
C PRO A 122 -0.41 -13.13 -2.82
N ARG A 123 -0.31 -14.41 -3.17
CA ARG A 123 0.20 -15.49 -2.30
C ARG A 123 -0.47 -15.60 -0.92
N ALA A 124 -1.75 -15.26 -0.88
CA ALA A 124 -2.58 -15.41 0.30
C ALA A 124 -3.08 -16.85 0.49
N ASP A 125 -3.12 -17.64 -0.58
CA ASP A 125 -3.45 -19.08 -0.58
C ASP A 125 -2.34 -19.86 -1.30
N GLY A 126 -1.23 -20.09 -0.59
CA GLY A 126 -0.01 -20.63 -1.20
C GLY A 126 0.52 -19.67 -2.28
N ASP A 127 0.71 -20.14 -3.50
CA ASP A 127 1.12 -19.27 -4.63
C ASP A 127 -0.05 -18.53 -5.29
N LYS A 128 -1.30 -18.78 -4.87
CA LYS A 128 -2.48 -18.21 -5.51
C LYS A 128 -2.87 -16.88 -4.87
N PRO A 129 -3.41 -15.93 -5.66
CA PRO A 129 -3.98 -14.71 -5.11
C PRO A 129 -5.36 -14.98 -4.50
N VAL A 130 -5.66 -14.29 -3.40
CA VAL A 130 -7.04 -14.10 -2.91
C VAL A 130 -7.56 -12.78 -3.47
N ILE A 131 -8.82 -12.74 -3.89
CA ILE A 131 -9.49 -11.52 -4.34
C ILE A 131 -10.45 -11.05 -3.26
N HIS A 132 -10.14 -9.89 -2.69
CA HIS A 132 -11.05 -9.18 -1.81
C HIS A 132 -12.10 -8.44 -2.62
N VAL A 133 -13.36 -8.51 -2.18
CA VAL A 133 -14.50 -7.92 -2.88
C VAL A 133 -15.29 -7.07 -1.89
N TRP A 134 -15.30 -5.75 -2.10
CA TRP A 134 -16.09 -4.84 -1.28
C TRP A 134 -17.14 -4.13 -2.10
N ARG A 135 -18.35 -4.04 -1.56
CA ARG A 135 -19.41 -3.19 -2.11
C ARG A 135 -19.38 -1.84 -1.41
N LEU A 136 -19.24 -0.77 -2.18
CA LEU A 136 -19.37 0.58 -1.67
C LEU A 136 -20.81 0.82 -1.21
N ARG A 137 -20.95 1.26 0.04
CA ARG A 137 -22.22 1.73 0.61
C ARG A 137 -22.21 3.25 0.67
N GLY A 138 -23.38 3.84 0.44
CA GLY A 138 -23.61 5.28 0.40
C GLY A 138 -25.09 5.55 0.23
#